data_AF-A0A965EDW4-F1
#
_entry.id   AF-A0A965EDW4-F1
#
_cell.length_a   1.000
_cell.length_b   1.000
_cell.length_c   1.000
_cell.angle_alpha   90.00
_cell.angle_beta   90.00
_cell.angle_gamma   90.00
#
_symmetry.space_group_name_H-M   'P 1'
#
loop_
_entity.id
_entity.type
_entity.pdbx_description
1 polymer ?
#
loop_
_entity_poly.entity_id
_entity_poly.type
_entity_poly.pdbx_seq_one_letter_code
_entity_poly.pdbx_strand_id
1 'polypeptide(L)'
;MLDTLGQRPFYPPSVGGWPADEAWLSVASSQTMIQAAQVIVAEGDLSSLTSVKKTERIDQLADWLGVAEWSNRTRIALQGAIADPARLVVLAICSPEYLVSA
;
A
#
# COMPACT_ATOMS: atom_id res chain seq x y z
N MET A 1 -10.53 11.06 -6.39
CA MET A 1 -9.64 10.00 -5.83
C MET A 1 -10.27 8.62 -5.94
N LEU A 2 -11.42 8.35 -5.31
CA LEU A 2 -12.08 7.03 -5.40
C LEU A 2 -12.43 6.62 -6.84
N ASP A 3 -13.02 7.51 -7.64
CA ASP A 3 -13.31 7.24 -9.05
C ASP A 3 -12.05 6.92 -9.86
N THR A 4 -10.95 7.62 -9.55
CA THR A 4 -9.64 7.42 -10.20
C THR A 4 -9.00 6.09 -9.81
N LEU A 5 -9.27 5.61 -8.59
CA LEU A 5 -8.88 4.27 -8.11
C LEU A 5 -9.78 3.16 -8.67
N GLY A 6 -10.77 3.48 -9.50
CA GLY A 6 -11.77 2.51 -9.98
C GLY A 6 -12.72 2.02 -8.89
N GLN A 7 -12.74 2.66 -7.71
CA GLN A 7 -13.60 2.29 -6.59
C GLN A 7 -15.02 2.80 -6.81
N ARG A 8 -15.79 2.08 -7.65
CA ARG A 8 -17.19 2.39 -7.97
C ARG A 8 -18.10 1.34 -7.33
N PRO A 9 -18.68 1.59 -6.14
CA PRO A 9 -19.58 0.65 -5.50
C PRO A 9 -20.71 0.24 -6.44
N PHE A 10 -20.99 -1.07 -6.50
CA PHE A 10 -22.07 -1.65 -7.33
C PHE A 10 -21.92 -1.43 -8.85
N TYR A 11 -20.72 -1.10 -9.35
CA TYR A 11 -20.46 -1.03 -10.77
C TYR A 11 -19.28 -1.94 -11.18
N PRO A 12 -19.41 -2.70 -12.28
CA PRO A 12 -20.65 -3.01 -13.01
C PRO A 12 -21.68 -3.75 -12.14
N PRO A 13 -22.97 -3.77 -12.54
CA PRO A 13 -24.07 -4.33 -11.75
C PRO A 13 -23.96 -5.85 -11.51
N SER A 14 -22.98 -6.51 -12.13
CA SER A 14 -22.61 -7.89 -11.87
C SER A 14 -21.11 -8.09 -12.08
N VAL A 15 -20.55 -9.15 -11.48
CA VAL A 15 -19.13 -9.52 -11.63
C VAL A 15 -18.74 -9.88 -13.07
N GLY A 16 -19.72 -10.20 -13.94
CA GLY A 16 -19.48 -10.54 -15.35
C GLY A 16 -19.01 -9.37 -16.22
N GLY A 17 -19.09 -8.13 -15.73
CA GLY A 17 -18.54 -6.95 -16.40
C GLY A 17 -17.14 -6.55 -15.90
N TRP A 18 -16.57 -7.26 -14.94
CA TRP A 18 -15.24 -6.93 -14.42
C TRP A 18 -14.17 -7.28 -15.48
N PRO A 19 -13.18 -6.40 -15.70
CA PRO A 19 -12.03 -6.74 -16.52
C PRO A 19 -11.31 -7.97 -15.95
N ALA A 20 -10.95 -8.93 -16.80
CA ALA A 20 -10.04 -10.00 -16.41
C ALA A 20 -8.58 -9.49 -16.40
N ASP A 21 -7.76 -10.05 -15.50
CA ASP A 21 -6.29 -9.97 -15.51
C ASP A 21 -5.66 -8.56 -15.47
N GLU A 22 -4.80 -8.24 -16.45
CA GLU A 22 -3.84 -7.11 -16.43
C GLU A 22 -4.47 -5.71 -16.40
N ALA A 23 -5.78 -5.59 -16.60
CA ALA A 23 -6.48 -4.31 -16.63
C ALA A 23 -6.47 -3.55 -15.29
N TRP A 24 -6.16 -4.22 -14.18
CA TRP A 24 -6.16 -3.62 -12.84
C TRP A 24 -4.82 -2.93 -12.47
N LEU A 25 -3.70 -3.33 -13.11
CA LEU A 25 -2.34 -2.88 -12.77
C LEU A 25 -1.67 -2.17 -13.95
N SER A 26 -2.20 -1.01 -14.32
CA SER A 26 -1.56 -0.07 -15.25
C SER A 26 -0.61 0.89 -14.52
N VAL A 27 0.26 1.56 -15.28
CA VAL A 27 1.09 2.66 -14.75
C VAL A 27 0.22 3.76 -14.14
N ALA A 28 -0.90 4.09 -14.78
CA ALA A 28 -1.83 5.12 -14.31
C ALA A 28 -2.52 4.74 -12.99
N SER A 29 -2.97 3.48 -12.86
CA SER A 29 -3.56 3.00 -11.60
C SER A 29 -2.51 2.93 -10.48
N SER A 30 -1.27 2.56 -10.80
CA SER A 30 -0.15 2.57 -9.86
C SER A 30 0.15 3.96 -9.32
N GLN A 31 0.17 4.97 -10.18
CA GLN A 31 0.39 6.36 -9.77
C GLN A 31 -0.76 6.89 -8.90
N THR A 32 -1.98 6.50 -9.19
CA THR A 32 -3.16 6.85 -8.39
C THR A 32 -3.12 6.20 -7.00
N MET A 33 -2.68 4.94 -6.90
CA MET A 33 -2.49 4.26 -5.61
C MET A 33 -1.45 4.98 -4.75
N ILE A 34 -0.32 5.40 -5.34
CA ILE A 34 0.71 6.15 -4.61
C ILE A 34 0.16 7.49 -4.10
N GLN A 35 -0.58 8.23 -4.94
CA GLN A 35 -1.19 9.51 -4.52
C GLN A 35 -2.20 9.29 -3.38
N ALA A 36 -3.03 8.26 -3.47
CA ALA A 36 -3.98 7.91 -2.42
C ALA A 36 -3.27 7.54 -1.11
N ALA A 37 -2.21 6.72 -1.17
CA ALA A 37 -1.40 6.37 -0.03
C ALA A 37 -0.74 7.61 0.61
N GLN A 38 -0.24 8.55 -0.18
CA GLN A 38 0.31 9.81 0.31
C GLN A 38 -0.73 10.64 1.07
N VAL A 39 -1.97 10.73 0.57
CA VAL A 39 -3.07 11.43 1.26
C VAL A 39 -3.42 10.73 2.58
N ILE A 40 -3.53 9.41 2.58
CA ILE A 40 -3.83 8.62 3.79
C ILE A 40 -2.73 8.82 4.85
N VAL A 41 -1.46 8.76 4.43
CA VAL A 41 -0.31 8.89 5.35
C VAL A 41 -0.17 10.31 5.88
N ALA A 42 -0.52 11.33 5.10
CA ALA A 42 -0.47 12.73 5.54
C ALA A 42 -1.44 13.02 6.70
N GLU A 43 -2.58 12.32 6.74
CA GLU A 43 -3.60 12.46 7.79
C GLU A 43 -3.43 11.42 8.92
N GLY A 44 -2.56 10.41 8.73
CA GLY A 44 -2.38 9.30 9.67
C GLY A 44 -1.46 9.62 10.84
N ASP A 45 -1.76 9.07 12.01
CA ASP A 45 -0.83 9.09 13.15
C ASP A 45 0.27 8.04 12.95
N LEU A 46 1.51 8.51 12.78
CA LEU A 46 2.70 7.68 12.60
C LEU A 46 3.46 7.42 13.91
N SER A 47 2.89 7.80 15.06
CA SER A 47 3.50 7.68 16.38
C SER A 47 3.96 6.25 16.69
N SER A 48 3.22 5.23 16.23
CA SER A 48 3.57 3.81 16.38
C SER A 48 4.95 3.47 15.79
N LEU A 49 5.34 4.13 14.69
CA LEU A 49 6.60 3.90 13.99
C LEU A 49 7.72 4.84 14.45
N THR A 50 7.37 6.06 14.86
CA THR A 50 8.37 7.02 15.36
C THR A 50 8.82 6.71 16.78
N SER A 51 7.99 6.00 17.56
CA SER A 51 8.27 5.64 18.95
C SER A 51 9.17 4.41 19.12
N VAL A 52 9.37 3.62 18.06
CA VAL A 52 10.27 2.46 18.06
C VAL A 52 11.63 2.79 17.46
N LYS A 53 12.64 1.94 17.70
CA LYS A 53 13.95 2.15 17.08
C LYS A 53 13.85 1.99 15.58
N LYS A 54 14.70 2.71 14.84
CA LYS A 54 14.76 2.63 13.37
C LYS A 54 14.85 1.19 12.87
N THR A 55 15.62 0.33 13.54
CA THR A 55 15.80 -1.09 13.17
C THR A 55 14.56 -1.95 13.37
N GLU A 56 13.63 -1.54 14.23
CA GLU A 56 12.40 -2.26 14.58
C GLU A 56 11.21 -1.83 13.70
N ARG A 57 11.34 -0.74 12.94
CA ARG A 57 10.24 -0.11 12.19
C ARG A 57 9.59 -1.02 11.16
N ILE A 58 10.35 -1.84 10.45
CA ILE A 58 9.78 -2.69 9.38
C ILE A 58 8.90 -3.79 9.98
N ASP A 59 9.31 -4.37 11.10
CA ASP A 59 8.55 -5.40 11.78
C ASP A 59 7.33 -4.77 12.49
N GLN A 60 7.51 -3.63 13.17
CA GLN A 60 6.40 -2.85 13.73
C GLN A 60 5.38 -2.41 12.67
N LEU A 61 5.82 -2.12 11.45
CA LEU A 61 4.96 -1.76 10.33
C LEU A 61 4.11 -2.94 9.85
N ALA A 62 4.66 -4.16 9.87
CA ALA A 62 3.90 -5.37 9.59
C ALA A 62 2.80 -5.57 10.63
N ASP A 63 3.15 -5.49 11.91
CA ASP A 63 2.18 -5.59 13.01
C ASP A 63 1.09 -4.53 12.93
N TRP A 64 1.48 -3.27 12.65
CA TRP A 64 0.55 -2.14 12.60
C TRP A 64 -0.43 -2.23 11.44
N LEU A 65 0.02 -2.69 10.27
CA LEU A 65 -0.83 -2.81 9.08
C LEU A 65 -1.48 -4.20 8.93
N GLY A 66 -1.22 -5.13 9.84
CA GLY A 66 -1.78 -6.48 9.81
C GLY A 66 -1.19 -7.37 8.71
N VAL A 67 0.08 -7.16 8.35
CA VAL A 67 0.80 -8.01 7.39
C VAL A 67 1.54 -9.10 8.14
N ALA A 68 1.24 -10.37 7.85
CA ALA A 68 1.85 -11.51 8.51
C ALA A 68 3.38 -11.56 8.30
N GLU A 69 3.83 -11.35 7.07
CA GLU A 69 5.25 -11.28 6.73
C GLU A 69 5.47 -10.46 5.45
N TRP A 70 6.50 -9.62 5.44
CA TRP A 70 6.97 -8.97 4.22
C TRP A 70 7.79 -9.94 3.38
N SER A 71 7.51 -10.03 2.08
CA SER A 71 8.40 -10.74 1.17
C SER A 71 9.81 -10.13 1.17
N ASN A 72 10.84 -10.93 0.85
CA ASN A 72 12.23 -10.44 0.79
C ASN A 72 12.39 -9.19 -0.08
N ARG A 73 11.71 -9.16 -1.24
CA ARG A 73 11.73 -8.01 -2.15
C ARG A 73 11.13 -6.76 -1.51
N THR A 74 10.01 -6.89 -0.81
CA THR A 74 9.35 -5.77 -0.13
C THR A 74 10.21 -5.28 1.02
N ARG A 75 10.78 -6.18 1.83
CA ARG A 75 11.69 -5.82 2.92
C ARG A 75 12.88 -5.00 2.43
N ILE A 76 13.50 -5.38 1.29
CA ILE A 76 14.59 -4.59 0.69
C ILE A 76 14.13 -3.19 0.28
N ALA A 77 12.95 -3.07 -0.35
CA ALA A 77 12.40 -1.77 -0.72
C ALA A 77 12.10 -0.88 0.50
N LEU A 78 11.50 -1.46 1.55
CA LEU A 78 11.22 -0.77 2.82
C LEU A 78 12.50 -0.33 3.53
N GLN A 79 13.56 -1.14 3.49
CA GLN A 79 14.85 -0.79 4.05
C GLN A 79 15.43 0.50 3.43
N GLY A 80 15.17 0.75 2.15
CA GLY A 80 15.55 2.00 1.47
C GLY A 80 14.86 3.25 2.04
N ALA A 81 13.72 3.11 2.70
CA ALA A 81 12.93 4.20 3.27
C ALA A 81 12.90 4.22 4.81
N ILE A 82 13.63 3.34 5.49
CA ILE A 82 13.51 3.13 6.95
C ILE A 82 13.75 4.40 7.81
N ALA A 83 14.45 5.40 7.26
CA ALA A 83 14.72 6.68 7.91
C ALA A 83 13.55 7.65 7.87
N ASP A 84 12.62 7.48 6.92
CA ASP A 84 11.50 8.36 6.64
C ASP A 84 10.19 7.58 6.88
N PRO A 85 9.56 7.71 8.06
CA PRO A 85 8.35 6.97 8.41
C PRO A 85 7.19 7.19 7.44
N ALA A 86 7.02 8.40 6.91
CA ALA A 86 5.93 8.68 5.97
C ALA A 86 6.16 7.93 4.65
N ARG A 87 7.36 8.04 4.08
CA ARG A 87 7.72 7.28 2.87
C ARG A 87 7.68 5.78 3.10
N LEU A 88 8.10 5.31 4.27
CA LEU A 88 8.07 3.90 4.65
C LEU A 88 6.63 3.35 4.60
N VAL A 89 5.66 4.08 5.17
CA VAL A 89 4.24 3.66 5.16
C VAL A 89 3.64 3.74 3.77
N VAL A 90 3.94 4.78 2.98
CA VAL A 90 3.48 4.87 1.58
C VAL A 90 3.94 3.65 0.77
N LEU A 91 5.20 3.25 0.91
CA LEU A 91 5.73 2.07 0.22
C LEU A 91 5.06 0.77 0.68
N ALA A 92 4.76 0.65 1.98
CA ALA A 92 4.06 -0.51 2.52
C ALA A 92 2.61 -0.59 2.03
N ILE A 93 1.86 0.50 2.01
CA ILE A 93 0.46 0.51 1.50
C ILE A 93 0.41 0.12 0.02
N CYS A 94 1.39 0.56 -0.77
CA CYS A 94 1.49 0.21 -2.19
C CYS A 94 2.20 -1.13 -2.44
N SER A 95 2.44 -1.93 -1.39
CA SER A 95 3.20 -3.16 -1.53
C SER A 95 2.35 -4.30 -2.12
N PRO A 96 2.99 -5.29 -2.76
CA PRO A 96 2.31 -6.44 -3.32
C PRO A 96 1.57 -7.32 -2.31
N GLU A 97 1.88 -7.21 -1.02
CA GLU A 97 1.22 -7.95 0.06
C GLU A 97 -0.29 -7.63 0.17
N TYR A 98 -0.75 -6.52 -0.43
CA TYR A 98 -2.16 -6.16 -0.55
C TYR A 98 -2.77 -6.45 -1.92
N LEU A 99 -1.99 -7.00 -2.85
CA LEU A 99 -2.44 -7.35 -4.18
C LEU A 99 -2.65 -8.86 -4.25
N VAL A 100 -3.84 -9.28 -4.67
CA VAL A 100 -4.06 -10.66 -5.10
C VAL A 100 -3.51 -10.77 -6.53
N SER A 101 -2.26 -11.20 -6.67
CA SER A 101 -1.77 -11.68 -7.97
C SER A 101 -2.13 -13.16 -8.09
N ALA A 102 -2.88 -13.52 -9.14
CA ALA A 102 -3.10 -14.90 -9.54
C ALA A 102 -1.79 -15.59 -9.95
#